data_AF-A0A1V6R2P8-F1
#
_entry.id   AF-A0A1V6R2P8-F1
#
_cell.length_a   1.000
_cell.length_b   1.000
_cell.length_c   1.000
_cell.angle_alpha   90.00
_cell.angle_beta   90.00
_cell.angle_gamma   90.00
#
_symmetry.space_group_name_H-M   'P 1'
#
loop_
_entity.id
_entity.type
_entity.pdbx_description
1 polymer ?
#
loop_
_entity_poly.entity_id
_entity_poly.type
_entity_poly.pdbx_seq_one_letter_code
_entity_poly.pdbx_strand_id
1 'polypeptide(L)'
;MECVKSNSAIAKYGQHTSTAMVTTKLEKTQDYVNELSKYSYDQAIKTIRRDTALNAGRAIQTNYNETIFWPIILKCAALIDPATLPPAKGPIDGFSMAEKAATRRFMEDIGHSLGPENQRQYRTFWKNIYEMREAGAHKILLYRSKEFDSFCRTYPKTAEISFVNKVLEWEKQYHPHIQQLETRILSLSTGDLKRVSYLNDPHVRGLLKVPETSWNSASNEWASLAEEETFKQCAAESVCADNLGIRHGDELVYEGGTDKSAFVTLLPKDNGSLFVSSIVPICEGDFLGIFAGIIRFSEEFSETHGISGPTRRLWLDYSQVTGVLNQMHVSEPGGNANVCLLWEAFCGNVETQSCISWQVSVKATKQTMPFDPIIRAAAQQEQFDLHMSPDNAQKGFLGNCINS
;
A
#
# COMPACT_ATOMS: atom_id res chain seq x y z
N MET A 1 -3.94 -0.97 -4.70
CA MET A 1 -2.59 -1.23 -5.26
C MET A 1 -2.08 -0.04 -6.08
N GLU A 2 -2.82 0.47 -7.06
CA GLU A 2 -2.38 1.59 -7.91
C GLU A 2 -1.95 2.85 -7.14
N CYS A 3 -2.65 3.21 -6.07
CA CYS A 3 -2.23 4.30 -5.18
C CYS A 3 -0.79 4.13 -4.68
N VAL A 4 -0.40 2.94 -4.22
CA VAL A 4 0.96 2.68 -3.75
C VAL A 4 1.94 2.77 -4.89
N LYS A 5 1.63 2.11 -6.02
CA LYS A 5 2.49 2.08 -7.20
C LYS A 5 2.85 3.48 -7.67
N SER A 6 1.83 4.30 -7.91
CA SER A 6 2.03 5.64 -8.45
C SER A 6 2.64 6.59 -7.42
N ASN A 7 2.17 6.58 -6.16
CA ASN A 7 2.70 7.52 -5.17
C ASN A 7 4.14 7.21 -4.81
N SER A 8 4.55 5.96 -4.73
CA SER A 8 5.94 5.68 -4.39
C SER A 8 6.88 5.95 -5.54
N ALA A 9 6.46 5.76 -6.78
CA ALA A 9 7.21 6.25 -7.94
C ALA A 9 7.36 7.78 -7.88
N ILE A 10 6.29 8.51 -7.54
CA ILE A 10 6.35 9.98 -7.38
C ILE A 10 7.24 10.38 -6.20
N ALA A 11 7.07 9.73 -5.06
CA ALA A 11 7.68 10.08 -3.78
C ALA A 11 9.18 9.76 -3.77
N LYS A 12 9.57 8.57 -4.25
CA LYS A 12 10.98 8.13 -4.35
C LYS A 12 11.81 9.01 -5.29
N TYR A 13 11.17 9.71 -6.23
CA TYR A 13 11.86 10.41 -7.31
C TYR A 13 11.53 11.91 -7.43
N GLY A 14 10.82 12.45 -6.45
CA GLY A 14 10.60 13.89 -6.24
C GLY A 14 9.25 14.40 -6.74
N GLN A 15 8.55 15.15 -5.87
CA GLN A 15 7.41 15.98 -6.24
C GLN A 15 7.88 17.27 -6.92
N HIS A 16 8.39 17.15 -8.14
CA HIS A 16 8.80 18.31 -8.92
C HIS A 16 7.74 18.65 -9.96
N THR A 17 7.24 19.88 -9.94
CA THR A 17 6.67 20.52 -11.13
C THR A 17 7.81 20.79 -12.11
N SER A 18 8.17 19.77 -12.89
CA SER A 18 9.18 19.87 -13.95
C SER A 18 8.52 19.54 -15.28
N THR A 19 8.82 20.34 -16.30
CA THR A 19 8.59 19.96 -17.68
C THR A 19 9.54 18.80 -18.02
N ALA A 20 9.03 17.56 -17.94
CA ALA A 20 9.68 16.43 -18.59
C ALA A 20 9.92 16.78 -20.07
N MET A 21 10.94 16.16 -20.68
CA MET A 21 11.08 16.19 -22.13
C MET A 21 9.94 15.38 -22.74
N VAL A 22 8.85 16.06 -23.08
CA VAL A 22 7.68 15.45 -23.72
C VAL A 22 7.80 15.75 -25.20
N THR A 23 8.22 14.75 -25.97
CA THR A 23 8.34 14.86 -27.42
C THR A 23 7.63 13.70 -28.09
N THR A 24 6.98 13.96 -29.21
CA THR A 24 6.49 12.93 -30.14
C THR A 24 7.46 12.71 -31.30
N LYS A 25 8.54 13.50 -31.38
CA LYS A 25 9.59 13.37 -32.41
C LYS A 25 10.61 12.31 -32.00
N LEU A 26 10.75 11.27 -32.82
CA LEU A 26 11.65 10.13 -32.57
C LEU A 26 13.12 10.54 -32.47
N GLU A 27 13.57 11.46 -33.32
CA GLU A 27 14.95 11.99 -33.31
C GLU A 27 15.31 12.58 -31.95
N LYS A 28 14.43 13.40 -31.39
CA LYS A 28 14.64 14.00 -30.05
C LYS A 28 14.69 12.93 -28.95
N THR A 29 13.95 11.83 -29.09
CA THR A 29 14.03 10.70 -28.14
C THR A 29 15.40 10.03 -28.23
N GLN A 30 15.93 9.82 -29.45
CA GLN A 30 17.26 9.26 -29.66
C GLN A 30 18.35 10.19 -29.12
N ASP A 31 18.27 11.48 -29.41
CA ASP A 31 19.19 12.50 -28.89
C ASP A 31 19.21 12.50 -27.37
N TYR A 32 18.05 12.39 -26.73
CA TYR A 32 17.94 12.34 -25.28
C TYR A 32 18.62 11.12 -24.66
N VAL A 33 18.43 9.93 -25.25
CA VAL A 33 19.10 8.70 -24.79
C VAL A 33 20.62 8.82 -24.98
N ASN A 34 21.06 9.42 -26.09
CA ASN A 34 22.48 9.67 -26.38
C ASN A 34 23.10 10.72 -25.44
N GLU A 35 22.34 11.69 -24.95
CA GLU A 35 22.79 12.65 -23.93
C GLU A 35 22.85 11.99 -22.55
N LEU A 36 21.83 11.19 -22.18
CA LEU A 36 21.79 10.42 -20.93
C LEU A 36 22.98 9.46 -20.80
N SER A 37 23.42 8.83 -21.90
CA SER A 37 24.55 7.91 -21.88
C SER A 37 25.90 8.59 -21.59
N LYS A 38 25.97 9.92 -21.72
CA LYS A 38 27.17 10.72 -21.40
C LYS A 38 27.21 11.17 -19.94
N TYR A 39 26.13 10.98 -19.19
CA TYR A 39 26.04 11.42 -17.79
C TYR A 39 26.87 10.51 -16.88
N SER A 40 27.31 11.03 -15.73
CA SER A 40 27.83 10.16 -14.67
C SER A 40 26.71 9.24 -14.15
N TYR A 41 27.08 8.13 -13.51
CA TYR A 41 26.10 7.20 -12.93
C TYR A 41 25.07 7.92 -12.05
N ASP A 42 25.52 8.76 -11.12
CA ASP A 42 24.63 9.50 -10.23
C ASP A 42 23.70 10.47 -10.97
N GLN A 43 24.21 11.12 -12.02
CA GLN A 43 23.42 12.05 -12.85
C GLN A 43 22.39 11.30 -13.70
N ALA A 44 22.79 10.18 -14.32
CA ALA A 44 21.91 9.32 -15.10
C ALA A 44 20.80 8.74 -14.24
N ILE A 45 21.14 8.20 -13.07
CA ILE A 45 20.17 7.66 -12.10
C ILE A 45 19.20 8.75 -11.64
N LYS A 46 19.69 9.95 -11.25
CA LYS A 46 18.80 11.07 -10.88
C LYS A 46 17.82 11.44 -12.00
N THR A 47 18.28 11.43 -13.25
CA THR A 47 17.47 11.79 -14.41
C THR A 47 16.41 10.73 -14.73
N ILE A 48 16.80 9.46 -14.79
CA ILE A 48 15.88 8.32 -14.99
C ILE A 48 14.82 8.27 -13.89
N ARG A 49 15.23 8.51 -12.64
CA ARG A 49 14.33 8.58 -11.49
C ARG A 49 13.27 9.66 -11.70
N ARG A 50 13.69 10.89 -12.01
CA ARG A 50 12.78 12.02 -12.26
C ARG A 50 11.77 11.69 -13.38
N ASP A 51 12.22 11.12 -14.49
CA ASP A 51 11.34 10.77 -15.61
C ASP A 51 10.31 9.71 -15.22
N THR A 52 10.70 8.73 -14.40
CA THR A 52 9.80 7.70 -13.86
C THR A 52 8.70 8.30 -12.99
N ALA A 53 9.03 9.23 -12.08
CA ALA A 53 8.03 9.97 -11.30
C ALA A 53 7.04 10.74 -12.19
N LEU A 54 7.57 11.45 -13.19
CA LEU A 54 6.74 12.25 -14.10
C LEU A 54 5.80 11.37 -14.92
N ASN A 55 6.23 10.19 -15.35
CA ASN A 55 5.38 9.22 -16.04
C ASN A 55 4.27 8.67 -15.14
N ALA A 56 4.58 8.36 -13.87
CA ALA A 56 3.58 7.92 -12.89
C ALA A 56 2.53 9.01 -12.61
N GLY A 57 2.97 10.25 -12.40
CA GLY A 57 2.07 11.41 -12.25
C GLY A 57 1.21 11.64 -13.50
N ARG A 58 1.79 11.51 -14.69
CA ARG A 58 1.07 11.60 -15.96
C ARG A 58 0.03 10.50 -16.11
N ALA A 59 0.30 9.28 -15.68
CA ALA A 59 -0.67 8.18 -15.73
C ALA A 59 -1.90 8.50 -14.86
N ILE A 60 -1.71 8.98 -13.62
CA ILE A 60 -2.82 9.45 -12.76
C ILE A 60 -3.58 10.59 -13.45
N GLN A 61 -2.85 11.57 -14.01
CA GLN A 61 -3.47 12.71 -14.68
C GLN A 61 -4.31 12.27 -15.89
N THR A 62 -3.79 11.38 -16.73
CA THR A 62 -4.52 10.83 -17.88
C THR A 62 -5.79 10.12 -17.41
N ASN A 63 -5.69 9.27 -16.39
CA ASN A 63 -6.85 8.59 -15.82
C ASN A 63 -7.92 9.58 -15.35
N TYR A 64 -7.52 10.64 -14.66
CA TYR A 64 -8.45 11.65 -14.17
C TYR A 64 -9.00 12.55 -15.29
N ASN A 65 -8.22 12.85 -16.33
CA ASN A 65 -8.67 13.63 -17.47
C ASN A 65 -9.78 12.95 -18.28
N GLU A 66 -9.83 11.62 -18.34
CA GLU A 66 -10.94 10.97 -19.05
C GLU A 66 -12.32 11.26 -18.43
N THR A 67 -12.37 11.62 -17.15
CA THR A 67 -13.62 12.00 -16.47
C THR A 67 -14.28 13.24 -17.07
N ILE A 68 -13.54 14.05 -17.82
CA ILE A 68 -14.06 15.24 -18.52
C ILE A 68 -14.37 14.98 -20.00
N PHE A 69 -14.21 13.76 -20.51
CA PHE A 69 -14.51 13.46 -21.92
C PHE A 69 -16.00 13.52 -22.20
N TRP A 70 -16.83 13.01 -21.28
CA TRP A 70 -18.29 13.08 -21.43
C TRP A 70 -18.84 14.50 -21.59
N PRO A 71 -18.49 15.49 -20.73
CA PRO A 71 -18.97 16.85 -20.92
C PRO A 71 -18.43 17.51 -22.21
N ILE A 72 -17.27 17.09 -22.74
CA ILE A 72 -16.80 17.53 -24.07
C ILE A 72 -17.69 16.94 -25.18
N ILE A 73 -18.04 15.65 -25.07
CA ILE A 73 -18.95 14.98 -26.01
C ILE A 73 -20.33 15.65 -25.98
N LEU A 74 -20.86 16.01 -24.81
CA LEU A 74 -22.13 16.72 -24.69
C LEU A 74 -22.11 18.08 -25.40
N LYS A 75 -21.00 18.83 -25.30
CA LYS A 75 -20.82 20.08 -26.07
C LYS A 75 -20.87 19.84 -27.58
N CYS A 76 -20.26 18.75 -28.06
CA CYS A 76 -20.33 18.38 -29.47
C CYS A 76 -21.75 17.95 -29.87
N ALA A 77 -22.43 17.16 -29.04
CA ALA A 77 -23.80 16.70 -29.30
C ALA A 77 -24.79 17.88 -29.45
N ALA A 78 -24.63 18.93 -28.64
CA ALA A 78 -25.45 20.14 -28.71
C ALA A 78 -25.31 20.92 -30.04
N LEU A 79 -24.23 20.70 -30.80
CA LEU A 79 -23.98 21.36 -32.09
C LEU A 79 -24.50 20.55 -33.28
N ILE A 80 -24.95 19.31 -33.06
CA ILE A 80 -25.43 18.44 -34.14
C ILE A 80 -26.90 18.76 -34.41
N ASP A 81 -27.22 19.09 -35.65
CA ASP A 81 -28.61 19.28 -36.08
C ASP A 81 -29.39 17.96 -36.01
N PRO A 82 -30.44 17.86 -35.16
CA PRO A 82 -31.26 16.66 -35.05
C PRO A 82 -31.87 16.18 -36.37
N ALA A 83 -32.11 17.09 -37.33
CA ALA A 83 -32.66 16.75 -38.64
C ALA A 83 -31.70 15.93 -39.52
N THR A 84 -30.39 15.99 -39.23
CA THR A 84 -29.36 15.27 -40.00
C THR A 84 -29.10 13.85 -39.48
N LEU A 85 -29.71 13.48 -38.35
CA LEU A 85 -29.45 12.22 -37.68
C LEU A 85 -30.38 11.10 -38.16
N PRO A 86 -29.86 9.86 -38.31
CA PRO A 86 -30.70 8.73 -38.64
C PRO A 86 -31.68 8.44 -37.48
N PRO A 87 -32.87 7.88 -37.78
CA PRO A 87 -33.82 7.48 -36.76
C PRO A 87 -33.19 6.47 -35.80
N ALA A 88 -33.58 6.55 -34.52
CA ALA A 88 -33.11 5.63 -33.50
C ALA A 88 -33.43 4.18 -33.89
N LYS A 89 -32.41 3.31 -33.90
CA LYS A 89 -32.54 1.87 -34.15
C LYS A 89 -32.08 1.09 -32.93
N GLY A 90 -32.81 0.03 -32.60
CA GLY A 90 -32.50 -0.89 -31.50
C GLY A 90 -33.11 -0.49 -30.15
N PRO A 91 -32.83 -1.26 -29.09
CA PRO A 91 -33.36 -1.02 -27.75
C PRO A 91 -32.93 0.35 -27.20
N ILE A 92 -33.77 0.93 -26.34
CA ILE A 92 -33.46 2.19 -25.64
C ILE A 92 -32.25 1.95 -24.74
N ASP A 93 -31.09 2.49 -25.13
CA ASP A 93 -29.82 2.33 -24.43
C ASP A 93 -29.47 3.54 -23.56
N GLY A 94 -30.39 4.49 -23.40
CA GLY A 94 -30.22 5.69 -22.55
C GLY A 94 -29.31 6.76 -23.16
N PHE A 95 -29.09 6.72 -24.48
CA PHE A 95 -28.33 7.71 -25.25
C PHE A 95 -29.12 8.18 -26.47
N SER A 96 -29.15 9.49 -26.69
CA SER A 96 -29.68 10.13 -27.89
C SER A 96 -28.82 9.83 -29.12
N MET A 97 -29.39 10.00 -30.31
CA MET A 97 -28.64 9.86 -31.57
C MET A 97 -27.52 10.91 -31.71
N ALA A 98 -27.73 12.11 -31.17
CA ALA A 98 -26.73 13.17 -31.14
C ALA A 98 -25.54 12.79 -30.27
N GLU A 99 -25.77 12.25 -29.07
CA GLU A 99 -24.70 11.74 -28.20
C GLU A 99 -23.94 10.57 -28.85
N LYS A 100 -24.63 9.67 -29.55
CA LYS A 100 -23.99 8.56 -30.28
C LYS A 100 -23.08 9.08 -31.40
N ALA A 101 -23.57 10.03 -32.20
CA ALA A 101 -22.79 10.65 -33.28
C ALA A 101 -21.60 11.45 -32.74
N ALA A 102 -21.80 12.26 -31.69
CA ALA A 102 -20.75 13.02 -31.02
C ALA A 102 -19.69 12.12 -30.39
N THR A 103 -20.09 11.01 -29.76
CA THR A 103 -19.13 10.03 -29.21
C THR A 103 -18.28 9.44 -30.32
N ARG A 104 -18.89 9.01 -31.43
CA ARG A 104 -18.16 8.45 -32.58
C ARG A 104 -17.13 9.44 -33.12
N ARG A 105 -17.54 10.70 -33.33
CA ARG A 105 -16.66 11.77 -33.79
C ARG A 105 -15.51 12.01 -32.80
N PHE A 106 -15.82 12.14 -31.52
CA PHE A 106 -14.80 12.30 -30.49
C PHE A 106 -13.80 11.15 -30.50
N MET A 107 -14.26 9.89 -30.55
CA MET A 107 -13.40 8.71 -30.63
C MET A 107 -12.48 8.74 -31.86
N GLU A 108 -13.00 9.16 -33.02
CA GLU A 108 -12.21 9.32 -34.24
C GLU A 108 -11.13 10.39 -34.06
N ASP A 109 -11.49 11.56 -33.51
CA ASP A 109 -10.58 12.68 -33.27
C ASP A 109 -9.45 12.33 -32.29
N ILE A 110 -9.71 11.46 -31.31
CA ILE A 110 -8.70 11.00 -30.33
C ILE A 110 -8.04 9.66 -30.70
N GLY A 111 -8.31 9.11 -31.90
CA GLY A 111 -7.64 7.92 -32.43
C GLY A 111 -8.08 6.58 -31.84
N HIS A 112 -9.29 6.49 -31.27
CA HIS A 112 -9.89 5.24 -30.80
C HIS A 112 -10.53 4.44 -31.94
N SER A 113 -10.57 3.12 -31.80
CA SER A 113 -11.21 2.24 -32.77
C SER A 113 -12.75 2.41 -32.81
N LEU A 114 -13.31 2.48 -34.01
CA LEU A 114 -14.73 2.79 -34.22
C LEU A 114 -15.64 1.54 -34.29
N GLY A 115 -15.25 0.42 -33.70
CA GLY A 115 -16.09 -0.77 -33.64
C GLY A 115 -17.41 -0.50 -32.88
N PRO A 116 -18.58 -1.00 -33.34
CA PRO A 116 -19.87 -0.68 -32.71
C PRO A 116 -19.94 -1.00 -31.21
N GLU A 117 -19.43 -2.16 -30.79
CA GLU A 117 -19.40 -2.54 -29.37
C GLU A 117 -18.39 -1.68 -28.59
N ASN A 118 -17.26 -1.33 -29.20
CA ASN A 118 -16.28 -0.45 -28.58
C ASN A 118 -16.86 0.95 -28.33
N GLN A 119 -17.57 1.51 -29.31
CA GLN A 119 -18.27 2.79 -29.16
C GLN A 119 -19.30 2.76 -28.02
N ARG A 120 -20.06 1.66 -27.90
CA ARG A 120 -21.05 1.47 -26.82
C ARG A 120 -20.37 1.41 -25.45
N GLN A 121 -19.28 0.66 -25.33
CA GLN A 121 -18.55 0.50 -24.07
C GLN A 121 -17.91 1.83 -23.63
N TYR A 122 -17.20 2.52 -24.52
CA TYR A 122 -16.57 3.82 -24.19
C TYR A 122 -17.59 4.89 -23.85
N ARG A 123 -18.72 4.94 -24.57
CA ARG A 123 -19.81 5.88 -24.25
C ARG A 123 -20.37 5.65 -22.84
N THR A 124 -20.63 4.39 -22.50
CA THR A 124 -21.13 4.01 -21.16
C THR A 124 -20.10 4.33 -20.09
N PHE A 125 -18.86 3.96 -20.34
CA PHE A 125 -17.75 4.19 -19.44
C PHE A 125 -17.51 5.67 -19.14
N TRP A 126 -17.35 6.52 -20.16
CA TRP A 126 -17.10 7.95 -19.97
C TRP A 126 -18.24 8.67 -19.28
N LYS A 127 -19.50 8.31 -19.59
CA LYS A 127 -20.66 8.83 -18.85
C LYS A 127 -20.61 8.43 -17.37
N ASN A 128 -20.37 7.17 -17.07
CA ASN A 128 -20.32 6.66 -15.69
C ASN A 128 -19.23 7.35 -14.86
N ILE A 129 -18.00 7.43 -15.35
CA ILE A 129 -16.89 8.05 -14.60
C ILE A 129 -17.06 9.57 -14.44
N TYR A 130 -17.74 10.23 -15.39
CA TYR A 130 -18.14 11.63 -15.25
C TYR A 130 -19.18 11.81 -14.14
N GLU A 131 -20.25 11.02 -14.16
CA GLU A 131 -21.32 11.10 -13.14
C GLU A 131 -20.77 10.82 -11.73
N MET A 132 -19.86 9.86 -11.59
CA MET A 132 -19.15 9.60 -10.33
C MET A 132 -18.31 10.79 -9.87
N ARG A 133 -17.59 11.44 -10.79
CA ARG A 133 -16.77 12.61 -10.46
C ARG A 133 -17.65 13.75 -9.96
N GLU A 134 -18.74 14.04 -10.67
CA GLU A 134 -19.67 15.11 -10.27
C GLU A 134 -20.35 14.81 -8.93
N ALA A 135 -20.54 13.53 -8.61
CA ALA A 135 -21.06 13.11 -7.32
C ALA A 135 -20.03 13.09 -6.18
N GLY A 136 -18.74 13.32 -6.47
CA GLY A 136 -17.67 13.46 -5.47
C GLY A 136 -16.74 12.26 -5.29
N ALA A 137 -16.80 11.24 -6.15
CA ALA A 137 -15.90 10.09 -6.09
C ALA A 137 -14.51 10.40 -6.69
N HIS A 138 -13.67 11.12 -5.97
CA HIS A 138 -12.42 11.65 -6.52
C HIS A 138 -11.24 10.69 -6.40
N LYS A 139 -10.99 10.11 -5.21
CA LYS A 139 -9.82 9.27 -4.92
C LYS A 139 -9.88 7.95 -5.67
N ILE A 140 -11.04 7.29 -5.72
CA ILE A 140 -11.21 6.07 -6.50
C ILE A 140 -10.96 6.34 -7.99
N LEU A 141 -11.44 7.46 -8.53
CA LEU A 141 -11.21 7.79 -9.95
C LEU A 141 -9.74 8.16 -10.25
N LEU A 142 -9.03 8.76 -9.30
CA LEU A 142 -7.59 9.05 -9.43
C LEU A 142 -6.75 7.77 -9.52
N TYR A 143 -7.06 6.77 -8.69
CA TYR A 143 -6.30 5.51 -8.60
C TYR A 143 -7.03 4.29 -9.18
N ARG A 144 -7.94 4.52 -10.12
CA ARG A 144 -8.71 3.45 -10.75
C ARG A 144 -7.80 2.48 -11.52
N SER A 145 -8.15 1.21 -11.48
CA SER A 145 -7.44 0.14 -12.17
C SER A 145 -8.18 -0.31 -13.42
N LYS A 146 -7.54 -1.16 -14.24
CA LYS A 146 -8.19 -1.75 -15.43
C LYS A 146 -9.38 -2.64 -15.06
N GLU A 147 -9.33 -3.30 -13.91
CA GLU A 147 -10.43 -4.10 -13.37
C GLU A 147 -11.62 -3.19 -13.00
N PHE A 148 -11.35 -2.03 -12.39
CA PHE A 148 -12.39 -1.03 -12.13
C PHE A 148 -12.99 -0.51 -13.44
N ASP A 149 -12.17 -0.22 -14.45
CA ASP A 149 -12.65 0.23 -15.76
C ASP A 149 -13.50 -0.84 -16.47
N SER A 150 -13.10 -2.11 -16.37
CA SER A 150 -13.89 -3.25 -16.87
C SER A 150 -15.22 -3.38 -16.15
N PHE A 151 -15.21 -3.23 -14.83
CA PHE A 151 -16.42 -3.19 -14.00
C PHE A 151 -17.34 -2.03 -14.43
N CYS A 152 -16.79 -0.84 -14.70
CA CYS A 152 -17.55 0.30 -15.19
C CYS A 152 -18.24 0.08 -16.54
N ARG A 153 -17.63 -0.72 -17.41
CA ARG A 153 -18.17 -1.05 -18.74
C ARG A 153 -19.26 -2.12 -18.68
N THR A 154 -19.23 -2.99 -17.67
CA THR A 154 -20.08 -4.18 -17.57
C THR A 154 -21.16 -4.09 -16.51
N TYR A 155 -21.18 -3.03 -15.69
CA TYR A 155 -22.16 -2.86 -14.62
C TYR A 155 -23.61 -2.92 -15.14
N PRO A 156 -24.46 -3.81 -14.58
CA PRO A 156 -25.80 -4.02 -15.11
C PRO A 156 -26.70 -2.81 -14.84
N LYS A 157 -27.39 -2.33 -15.89
CA LYS A 157 -28.35 -1.23 -15.77
C LYS A 157 -29.59 -1.58 -14.93
N THR A 158 -29.83 -2.86 -14.73
CA THR A 158 -30.94 -3.41 -13.91
C THR A 158 -30.52 -3.66 -12.47
N ALA A 159 -29.33 -3.24 -12.05
CA ALA A 159 -28.92 -3.33 -10.66
C ALA A 159 -29.88 -2.54 -9.77
N GLU A 160 -30.19 -3.11 -8.60
CA GLU A 160 -31.03 -2.46 -7.59
C GLU A 160 -30.39 -1.16 -7.05
N ILE A 161 -29.06 -1.15 -6.91
CA ILE A 161 -28.29 0.02 -6.49
C ILE A 161 -27.74 0.70 -7.74
N SER A 162 -27.91 2.03 -7.84
CA SER A 162 -27.28 2.79 -8.92
C SER A 162 -25.76 2.65 -8.85
N PHE A 163 -25.12 2.58 -10.01
CA PHE A 163 -23.67 2.38 -10.06
C PHE A 163 -22.91 3.50 -9.32
N VAL A 164 -23.36 4.74 -9.49
CA VAL A 164 -22.80 5.92 -8.82
C VAL A 164 -22.92 5.79 -7.30
N ASN A 165 -24.09 5.40 -6.77
CA ASN A 165 -24.27 5.24 -5.33
C ASN A 165 -23.34 4.18 -4.74
N LYS A 166 -23.14 3.06 -5.46
CA LYS A 166 -22.22 2.00 -5.04
C LYS A 166 -20.77 2.51 -4.97
N VAL A 167 -20.33 3.29 -5.96
CA VAL A 167 -18.97 3.86 -5.95
C VAL A 167 -18.81 4.95 -4.90
N LEU A 168 -19.85 5.74 -4.61
CA LEU A 168 -19.83 6.72 -3.52
C LEU A 168 -19.71 6.06 -2.14
N GLU A 169 -20.37 4.92 -1.94
CA GLU A 169 -20.20 4.13 -0.72
C GLU A 169 -18.75 3.69 -0.55
N TRP A 170 -18.13 3.21 -1.63
CA TRP A 170 -16.70 2.87 -1.62
C TRP A 170 -15.81 4.10 -1.40
N GLU A 171 -16.11 5.23 -2.03
CA GLU A 171 -15.34 6.47 -1.84
C GLU A 171 -15.40 6.86 -0.36
N LYS A 172 -16.60 6.90 0.22
CA LYS A 172 -16.78 7.23 1.65
C LYS A 172 -16.00 6.29 2.55
N GLN A 173 -15.98 5.00 2.25
CA GLN A 173 -15.28 3.99 3.04
C GLN A 173 -13.75 4.09 2.88
N TYR A 174 -13.25 4.18 1.65
CA TYR A 174 -11.82 4.03 1.35
C TYR A 174 -11.06 5.35 1.24
N HIS A 175 -11.72 6.49 1.01
CA HIS A 175 -11.06 7.79 0.82
C HIS A 175 -10.09 8.12 1.98
N PRO A 176 -10.49 8.06 3.27
CA PRO A 176 -9.58 8.42 4.37
C PRO A 176 -8.34 7.52 4.39
N HIS A 177 -8.52 6.24 4.09
CA HIS A 177 -7.45 5.25 4.08
C HIS A 177 -6.49 5.41 2.90
N ILE A 178 -7.01 5.80 1.73
CA ILE A 178 -6.18 6.14 0.56
C ILE A 178 -5.36 7.40 0.88
N GLN A 179 -5.95 8.42 1.51
CA GLN A 179 -5.20 9.62 1.92
C GLN A 179 -4.08 9.30 2.93
N GLN A 180 -4.39 8.50 3.96
CA GLN A 180 -3.37 8.03 4.91
C GLN A 180 -2.27 7.23 4.21
N LEU A 181 -2.60 6.43 3.21
CA LEU A 181 -1.63 5.68 2.43
C LEU A 181 -0.71 6.59 1.61
N GLU A 182 -1.26 7.60 0.94
CA GLU A 182 -0.47 8.63 0.23
C GLU A 182 0.53 9.32 1.17
N THR A 183 0.07 9.76 2.35
CA THR A 183 0.91 10.44 3.34
C THR A 183 2.02 9.54 3.88
N ARG A 184 1.72 8.27 4.17
CA ARG A 184 2.73 7.30 4.65
C ARG A 184 3.80 7.03 3.61
N ILE A 185 3.41 6.85 2.35
CA ILE A 185 4.36 6.63 1.24
C ILE A 185 5.29 7.85 1.06
N LEU A 186 4.73 9.06 1.15
CA LEU A 186 5.53 10.27 1.07
C LEU A 186 6.48 10.43 2.27
N SER A 187 6.04 10.03 3.46
CA SER A 187 6.87 10.05 4.66
C SER A 187 8.04 9.06 4.53
N LEU A 188 7.76 7.84 4.05
CA LEU A 188 8.78 6.84 3.76
C LEU A 188 9.83 7.37 2.80
N SER A 189 9.42 8.03 1.71
CA SER A 189 10.36 8.56 0.72
C SER A 189 11.19 9.74 1.23
N THR A 190 10.74 10.42 2.28
CA THR A 190 11.45 11.53 2.92
C THR A 190 12.32 11.10 4.10
N GLY A 191 12.43 9.79 4.34
CA GLY A 191 13.36 9.20 5.32
C GLY A 191 12.69 8.60 6.55
N ASP A 192 11.36 8.50 6.61
CA ASP A 192 10.63 7.86 7.71
C ASP A 192 10.69 6.32 7.66
N LEU A 193 11.91 5.76 7.65
CA LEU A 193 12.12 4.32 7.52
C LEU A 193 11.46 3.53 8.66
N LYS A 194 11.53 4.06 9.90
CA LYS A 194 10.93 3.44 11.09
C LYS A 194 9.40 3.55 11.14
N ARG A 195 8.78 4.27 10.20
CA ARG A 195 7.33 4.51 10.09
C ARG A 195 6.76 5.26 11.30
N VAL A 196 7.50 6.23 11.82
CA VAL A 196 7.12 7.11 12.93
C VAL A 196 5.89 7.96 12.57
N SER A 197 5.64 8.20 11.28
CA SER A 197 4.44 8.89 10.78
C SER A 197 3.11 8.30 11.29
N TYR A 198 3.06 7.01 11.67
CA TYR A 198 1.88 6.43 12.31
C TYR A 198 1.52 7.10 13.64
N LEU A 199 2.50 7.54 14.42
CA LEU A 199 2.26 8.21 15.70
C LEU A 199 1.67 9.62 15.52
N ASN A 200 1.88 10.21 14.33
CA ASN A 200 1.39 11.52 13.96
C ASN A 200 0.01 11.47 13.27
N ASP A 201 -0.51 10.27 12.96
CA ASP A 201 -1.85 10.11 12.38
C ASP A 201 -2.91 10.64 13.35
N PRO A 202 -3.83 11.54 12.93
CA PRO A 202 -4.88 12.08 13.78
C PRO A 202 -5.75 11.03 14.49
N HIS A 203 -5.93 9.84 13.90
CA HIS A 203 -6.71 8.74 14.47
C HIS A 203 -5.94 7.91 15.51
N VAL A 204 -4.61 7.96 15.48
CA VAL A 204 -3.72 7.24 16.42
C VAL A 204 -3.26 8.16 17.54
N ARG A 205 -2.97 9.42 17.18
CA ARG A 205 -2.45 10.45 18.08
C ARG A 205 -3.42 10.69 19.24
N GLY A 206 -2.94 10.43 20.46
CA GLY A 206 -3.71 10.58 21.69
C GLY A 206 -4.30 9.28 22.23
N LEU A 207 -4.51 8.27 21.36
CA LEU A 207 -4.86 6.91 21.80
C LEU A 207 -3.60 6.12 22.17
N LEU A 208 -2.51 6.33 21.41
CA LEU A 208 -1.20 5.73 21.67
C LEU A 208 -0.25 6.79 22.27
N LYS A 209 0.40 6.44 23.39
CA LYS A 209 1.34 7.28 24.17
C LYS A 209 2.72 6.62 24.18
N VAL A 210 3.35 6.57 23.02
CA VAL A 210 4.65 5.93 22.79
C VAL A 210 5.68 6.98 22.36
N PRO A 211 6.88 7.01 22.96
CA PRO A 211 7.98 7.84 22.48
C PRO A 211 8.43 7.42 21.07
N GLU A 212 8.74 8.37 20.19
CA GLU A 212 9.22 8.06 18.83
C GLU A 212 10.50 7.19 18.85
N THR A 213 11.35 7.35 19.87
CA THR A 213 12.57 6.55 20.06
C THR A 213 12.30 5.07 20.31
N SER A 214 11.11 4.73 20.81
CA SER A 214 10.68 3.36 21.09
C SER A 214 9.83 2.78 19.95
N TRP A 215 9.74 3.47 18.80
CA TRP A 215 8.97 3.01 17.66
C TRP A 215 9.87 2.53 16.51
N ASN A 216 9.71 1.27 16.09
CA ASN A 216 10.42 0.72 14.94
C ASN A 216 9.60 -0.36 14.24
N SER A 217 9.06 -0.06 13.05
CA SER A 217 8.36 -1.06 12.23
C SER A 217 9.19 -1.57 11.04
N ALA A 218 10.51 -1.35 11.04
CA ALA A 218 11.38 -1.53 9.88
C ALA A 218 12.43 -2.63 10.03
N SER A 219 12.89 -2.90 11.24
CA SER A 219 13.94 -3.88 11.50
C SER A 219 13.95 -4.31 12.97
N ASN A 220 14.62 -5.42 13.24
CA ASN A 220 14.96 -5.82 14.59
C ASN A 220 16.46 -5.60 14.80
N GLU A 221 16.81 -4.76 15.76
CA GLU A 221 18.21 -4.43 16.10
C GLU A 221 18.68 -5.34 17.24
N TRP A 222 19.98 -5.65 17.30
CA TRP A 222 20.56 -6.37 18.43
C TRP A 222 20.60 -5.49 19.68
N ALA A 223 20.36 -6.08 20.84
CA ALA A 223 20.42 -5.34 22.10
C ALA A 223 21.81 -4.81 22.43
N SER A 224 22.85 -5.55 22.04
CA SER A 224 24.23 -5.11 22.17
C SER A 224 25.12 -5.79 21.15
N LEU A 225 26.22 -5.11 20.78
CA LEU A 225 27.28 -5.70 19.97
C LEU A 225 27.87 -6.96 20.62
N ALA A 226 27.91 -7.02 21.96
CA ALA A 226 28.43 -8.19 22.67
C ALA A 226 27.55 -9.43 22.45
N GLU A 227 26.22 -9.28 22.50
CA GLU A 227 25.30 -10.38 22.22
C GLU A 227 25.36 -10.82 20.76
N GLU A 228 25.47 -9.88 19.83
CA GLU A 228 25.66 -10.16 18.40
C GLU A 228 26.96 -10.94 18.15
N GLU A 229 28.09 -10.51 18.70
CA GLU A 229 29.38 -11.19 18.55
C GLU A 229 29.38 -12.57 19.22
N THR A 230 28.73 -12.70 20.38
CA THR A 230 28.57 -14.01 21.04
C THR A 230 27.73 -14.95 20.18
N PHE A 231 26.64 -14.46 19.59
CA PHE A 231 25.85 -15.24 18.64
C PHE A 231 26.69 -15.69 17.44
N LYS A 232 27.47 -14.79 16.82
CA LYS A 232 28.36 -15.12 15.69
C LYS A 232 29.35 -16.23 16.04
N GLN A 233 29.92 -16.20 17.25
CA GLN A 233 30.85 -17.22 17.73
C GLN A 233 30.18 -18.57 17.99
N CYS A 234 28.93 -18.58 18.46
CA CYS A 234 28.20 -19.81 18.78
C CYS A 234 27.43 -20.42 17.60
N ALA A 235 27.03 -19.61 16.61
CA ALA A 235 26.04 -19.98 15.59
C ALA A 235 26.63 -20.18 14.18
N ALA A 236 27.95 -20.26 14.04
CA ALA A 236 28.66 -20.35 12.76
C ALA A 236 28.26 -21.54 11.86
N GLU A 237 27.48 -22.51 12.35
CA GLU A 237 27.19 -23.76 11.61
C GLU A 237 25.69 -24.12 11.46
N SER A 238 24.71 -23.29 11.86
CA SER A 238 23.32 -23.77 11.98
C SER A 238 22.23 -22.72 11.68
N VAL A 239 22.27 -22.07 10.52
CA VAL A 239 21.05 -21.44 9.97
C VAL A 239 20.35 -22.47 9.08
N CYS A 240 19.21 -22.99 9.53
CA CYS A 240 18.39 -23.87 8.70
C CYS A 240 17.96 -23.14 7.43
N ALA A 241 17.99 -23.82 6.29
CA ALA A 241 17.52 -23.27 5.01
C ALA A 241 16.06 -22.76 5.10
N ASP A 242 15.25 -23.38 5.95
CA ASP A 242 13.85 -23.00 6.20
C ASP A 242 13.69 -21.63 6.86
N ASN A 243 14.75 -21.10 7.48
CA ASN A 243 14.76 -19.78 8.11
C ASN A 243 15.31 -18.69 7.19
N LEU A 244 15.68 -18.99 5.94
CA LEU A 244 16.17 -17.96 5.01
C LEU A 244 15.01 -17.06 4.57
N GLY A 245 15.07 -15.81 4.97
CA GLY A 245 14.06 -14.82 4.61
C GLY A 245 14.31 -14.19 3.24
N ILE A 246 13.25 -13.62 2.68
CA ILE A 246 13.36 -12.69 1.54
C ILE A 246 13.46 -11.28 2.11
N ARG A 247 14.52 -10.54 1.75
CA ARG A 247 14.66 -9.16 2.23
C ARG A 247 13.58 -8.31 1.58
N HIS A 248 12.52 -8.02 2.33
CA HIS A 248 11.47 -7.11 1.91
C HIS A 248 12.01 -5.68 2.01
N GLY A 249 12.58 -5.19 0.92
CA GLY A 249 12.91 -3.77 0.78
C GLY A 249 11.66 -2.97 0.44
N ASP A 250 11.62 -1.69 0.83
CA ASP A 250 10.54 -0.74 0.48
C ASP A 250 10.30 -0.62 -1.05
N GLU A 251 11.24 -1.14 -1.86
CA GLU A 251 11.20 -1.19 -3.32
C GLU A 251 10.40 -2.39 -3.90
N LEU A 252 9.95 -3.36 -3.09
CA LEU A 252 9.31 -4.60 -3.57
C LEU A 252 7.78 -4.65 -3.44
N VAL A 253 7.14 -3.56 -2.99
CA VAL A 253 5.67 -3.47 -2.80
C VAL A 253 4.87 -3.52 -4.14
N TYR A 254 5.52 -3.73 -5.30
CA TYR A 254 5.02 -3.14 -6.56
C TYR A 254 4.18 -3.98 -7.50
N GLU A 255 4.07 -5.30 -7.41
CA GLU A 255 3.35 -6.02 -8.48
C GLU A 255 2.75 -7.35 -8.01
N GLY A 256 1.50 -7.31 -7.50
CA GLY A 256 0.80 -8.54 -7.11
C GLY A 256 1.53 -9.37 -6.04
N GLY A 257 2.54 -8.77 -5.39
CA GLY A 257 3.43 -9.45 -4.48
C GLY A 257 2.76 -9.80 -3.16
N THR A 258 3.38 -10.75 -2.47
CA THR A 258 2.99 -11.19 -1.13
C THR A 258 3.21 -10.10 -0.07
N ASP A 259 3.96 -9.02 -0.37
CA ASP A 259 4.15 -7.90 0.56
C ASP A 259 2.93 -6.97 0.60
N LYS A 260 2.23 -6.98 1.74
CA LYS A 260 1.09 -6.11 2.07
C LYS A 260 1.42 -5.10 3.16
N SER A 261 2.69 -4.95 3.55
CA SER A 261 3.09 -4.14 4.71
C SER A 261 2.70 -2.66 4.61
N ALA A 262 2.60 -2.10 3.41
CA ALA A 262 2.15 -0.72 3.19
C ALA A 262 0.64 -0.53 3.46
N PHE A 263 -0.15 -1.60 3.35
CA PHE A 263 -1.60 -1.55 3.51
C PHE A 263 -2.07 -1.82 4.94
N VAL A 264 -1.18 -2.31 5.79
CA VAL A 264 -1.44 -2.49 7.22
C VAL A 264 -1.59 -1.14 7.89
N THR A 265 -2.64 -0.95 8.69
CA THR A 265 -2.95 0.32 9.34
C THR A 265 -3.47 0.12 10.77
N LEU A 266 -3.38 1.19 11.56
CA LEU A 266 -4.03 1.27 12.89
C LEU A 266 -5.35 2.00 12.74
N LEU A 267 -6.42 1.39 13.24
CA LEU A 267 -7.76 1.98 13.23
C LEU A 267 -8.30 2.06 14.66
N PRO A 268 -9.08 3.10 15.00
CA PRO A 268 -9.78 3.19 16.27
C PRO A 268 -10.94 2.20 16.32
N LYS A 269 -11.16 1.61 17.48
CA LYS A 269 -12.38 0.88 17.85
C LYS A 269 -13.36 1.83 18.56
N ASP A 270 -14.62 1.42 18.61
CA ASP A 270 -15.69 2.15 19.32
C ASP A 270 -15.39 2.37 20.81
N ASN A 271 -14.61 1.48 21.42
CA ASN A 271 -14.21 1.57 22.83
C ASN A 271 -12.98 2.48 23.09
N GLY A 272 -12.48 3.19 22.07
CA GLY A 272 -11.32 4.07 22.19
C GLY A 272 -9.96 3.37 22.17
N SER A 273 -9.91 2.05 21.93
CA SER A 273 -8.65 1.33 21.68
C SER A 273 -8.30 1.28 20.19
N LEU A 274 -7.06 0.91 19.86
CA LEU A 274 -6.64 0.70 18.48
C LEU A 274 -6.71 -0.79 18.11
N PHE A 275 -6.82 -1.07 16.81
CA PHE A 275 -6.52 -2.38 16.25
C PHE A 275 -5.79 -2.27 14.94
N VAL A 276 -5.09 -3.35 14.61
CA VAL A 276 -4.37 -3.50 13.35
C VAL A 276 -5.28 -4.20 12.34
N SER A 277 -5.37 -3.64 11.15
CA SER A 277 -6.08 -4.25 10.01
C SER A 277 -5.35 -3.95 8.70
N SER A 278 -5.80 -4.55 7.59
CA SER A 278 -5.37 -4.18 6.25
C SER A 278 -6.52 -3.54 5.49
N ILE A 279 -6.21 -2.53 4.68
CA ILE A 279 -7.19 -1.87 3.81
C ILE A 279 -7.38 -2.60 2.46
N VAL A 280 -6.65 -3.70 2.24
CA VAL A 280 -6.80 -4.60 1.10
C VAL A 280 -6.97 -6.04 1.57
N PRO A 281 -7.55 -6.94 0.75
CA PRO A 281 -7.60 -8.36 1.10
C PRO A 281 -6.19 -8.93 1.30
N ILE A 282 -6.06 -9.78 2.33
CA ILE A 282 -4.85 -10.53 2.63
C ILE A 282 -5.09 -11.99 2.26
N CYS A 283 -4.13 -12.60 1.57
CA CYS A 283 -4.09 -14.02 1.26
C CYS A 283 -3.12 -14.77 2.18
N GLU A 284 -3.28 -16.08 2.29
CA GLU A 284 -2.30 -16.93 2.98
C GLU A 284 -0.89 -16.78 2.39
N GLY A 285 0.12 -16.65 3.25
CA GLY A 285 1.51 -16.43 2.88
C GLY A 285 1.90 -14.97 2.66
N ASP A 286 0.95 -14.04 2.64
CA ASP A 286 1.25 -12.61 2.53
C ASP A 286 2.07 -12.12 3.74
N PHE A 287 3.11 -11.35 3.46
CA PHE A 287 3.93 -10.63 4.43
C PHE A 287 3.26 -9.31 4.81
N LEU A 288 3.07 -9.07 6.10
CA LEU A 288 2.35 -7.91 6.62
C LEU A 288 3.28 -6.86 7.26
N GLY A 289 4.56 -7.17 7.42
CA GLY A 289 5.55 -6.28 8.03
C GLY A 289 6.36 -6.98 9.12
N ILE A 290 7.18 -6.19 9.82
CA ILE A 290 8.08 -6.68 10.87
C ILE A 290 7.46 -6.43 12.25
N PHE A 291 7.45 -7.46 13.08
CA PHE A 291 7.08 -7.35 14.48
C PHE A 291 8.22 -6.67 15.25
N ALA A 292 7.92 -5.55 15.90
CA ALA A 292 8.94 -4.71 16.51
C ALA A 292 9.51 -5.35 17.78
N GLY A 293 10.80 -5.14 18.01
CA GLY A 293 11.51 -5.61 19.18
C GLY A 293 13.02 -5.63 18.96
N ILE A 294 13.74 -5.95 20.02
CA ILE A 294 15.19 -6.03 20.09
C ILE A 294 15.60 -7.51 20.13
N ILE A 295 16.58 -7.89 19.32
CA ILE A 295 17.12 -9.25 19.30
C ILE A 295 18.01 -9.44 20.53
N ARG A 296 17.77 -10.53 21.26
CA ARG A 296 18.51 -10.94 22.45
C ARG A 296 19.19 -12.29 22.23
N PHE A 297 20.40 -12.44 22.77
CA PHE A 297 21.12 -13.72 22.87
C PHE A 297 21.47 -14.04 24.33
N SER A 298 20.45 -14.36 25.13
CA SER A 298 20.55 -14.57 26.58
C SER A 298 19.61 -15.69 27.06
N GLU A 299 19.94 -16.32 28.19
CA GLU A 299 19.05 -17.28 28.88
C GLU A 299 17.92 -16.59 29.66
N GLU A 300 18.00 -15.28 29.86
CA GLU A 300 17.01 -14.47 30.61
C GLU A 300 15.77 -14.15 29.76
N PHE A 301 15.05 -15.18 29.32
CA PHE A 301 13.84 -15.04 28.50
C PHE A 301 12.69 -14.36 29.28
N SER A 302 12.04 -13.36 28.67
CA SER A 302 10.84 -12.73 29.23
C SER A 302 9.57 -13.46 28.81
N GLU A 303 8.83 -14.02 29.76
CA GLU A 303 7.54 -14.70 29.50
C GLU A 303 6.45 -13.71 29.00
N THR A 304 6.57 -12.44 29.38
CA THR A 304 5.59 -11.40 29.04
C THR A 304 5.89 -10.70 27.72
N HIS A 305 7.17 -10.43 27.42
CA HIS A 305 7.59 -9.62 26.26
C HIS A 305 8.53 -10.37 25.29
N GLY A 306 8.78 -11.65 25.53
CA GLY A 306 9.65 -12.47 24.70
C GLY A 306 8.89 -13.18 23.59
N ILE A 307 9.48 -13.18 22.39
CA ILE A 307 9.12 -14.12 21.30
C ILE A 307 10.28 -15.08 21.13
N SER A 308 10.06 -16.37 21.37
CA SER A 308 11.11 -17.39 21.23
C SER A 308 11.60 -17.47 19.79
N GLY A 309 12.93 -17.51 19.62
CA GLY A 309 13.58 -17.70 18.33
C GLY A 309 13.97 -19.15 18.04
N PRO A 310 14.70 -19.38 16.94
CA PRO A 310 15.11 -20.72 16.50
C PRO A 310 16.02 -21.47 17.48
N THR A 311 16.66 -20.77 18.42
CA THR A 311 17.49 -21.37 19.47
C THR A 311 17.04 -20.86 20.83
N ARG A 312 17.27 -21.65 21.89
CA ARG A 312 16.84 -21.34 23.26
C ARG A 312 17.29 -19.95 23.75
N ARG A 313 18.48 -19.52 23.36
CA ARG A 313 19.08 -18.24 23.78
C ARG A 313 18.69 -17.08 22.86
N LEU A 314 18.20 -17.36 21.66
CA LEU A 314 17.82 -16.34 20.69
C LEU A 314 16.34 -16.03 20.83
N TRP A 315 16.00 -14.79 21.14
CA TRP A 315 14.61 -14.37 21.29
C TRP A 315 14.47 -12.87 21.01
N LEU A 316 13.24 -12.42 20.77
CA LEU A 316 12.92 -11.02 20.52
C LEU A 316 12.27 -10.43 21.76
N ASP A 317 12.82 -9.33 22.26
CA ASP A 317 12.28 -8.54 23.37
C ASP A 317 11.57 -7.29 22.84
N TYR A 318 10.25 -7.22 22.99
CA TYR A 318 9.49 -6.01 22.62
C TYR A 318 9.15 -5.10 23.81
N SER A 319 9.79 -5.28 24.96
CA SER A 319 9.55 -4.44 26.14
C SER A 319 10.00 -2.98 25.98
N GLN A 320 10.97 -2.70 25.11
CA GLN A 320 11.53 -1.35 24.91
C GLN A 320 11.18 -0.73 23.55
N VAL A 321 10.85 -1.57 22.57
CA VAL A 321 10.59 -1.18 21.20
C VAL A 321 9.28 -1.81 20.74
N THR A 322 8.40 -0.98 20.19
CA THR A 322 7.08 -1.34 19.70
C THR A 322 6.88 -0.80 18.29
N GLY A 323 5.76 -1.16 17.67
CA GLY A 323 5.42 -0.80 16.30
C GLY A 323 3.96 -1.09 16.00
N VAL A 324 3.58 -0.90 14.73
CA VAL A 324 2.19 -1.12 14.28
C VAL A 324 1.73 -2.53 14.64
N LEU A 325 2.54 -3.53 14.29
CA LEU A 325 2.17 -4.94 14.43
C LEU A 325 2.19 -5.43 15.89
N ASN A 326 2.80 -4.70 16.81
CA ASN A 326 2.70 -4.99 18.24
C ASN A 326 1.30 -4.66 18.79
N GLN A 327 0.51 -3.86 18.07
CA GLN A 327 -0.88 -3.53 18.41
C GLN A 327 -1.91 -4.52 17.87
N MET A 328 -1.47 -5.62 17.25
CA MET A 328 -2.37 -6.67 16.77
C MET A 328 -3.19 -7.23 17.94
N HIS A 329 -4.41 -7.69 17.63
CA HIS A 329 -5.15 -8.45 18.62
C HIS A 329 -4.42 -9.77 18.90
N VAL A 330 -4.49 -10.22 20.15
CA VAL A 330 -3.81 -11.43 20.61
C VAL A 330 -4.87 -12.38 21.14
N SER A 331 -4.92 -13.59 20.57
CA SER A 331 -5.72 -14.69 21.12
C SER A 331 -4.92 -15.51 22.12
N GLU A 332 -5.62 -16.27 22.96
CA GLU A 332 -5.02 -17.21 23.92
C GLU A 332 -4.04 -18.18 23.22
N PRO A 333 -3.11 -18.80 23.96
CA PRO A 333 -2.24 -19.84 23.39
C PRO A 333 -3.04 -20.95 22.69
N GLY A 334 -2.73 -21.21 21.42
CA GLY A 334 -3.48 -22.17 20.59
C GLY A 334 -4.86 -21.70 20.11
N GLY A 335 -5.22 -20.43 20.40
CA GLY A 335 -6.46 -19.80 19.99
C GLY A 335 -6.53 -19.48 18.48
N ASN A 336 -7.65 -18.88 18.07
CA ASN A 336 -7.87 -18.52 16.67
C ASN A 336 -6.94 -17.36 16.26
N ALA A 337 -6.06 -17.60 15.29
CA ALA A 337 -5.17 -16.61 14.70
C ALA A 337 -5.34 -16.61 13.18
N ASN A 338 -5.09 -15.46 12.54
CA ASN A 338 -5.00 -15.32 11.09
C ASN A 338 -3.60 -14.92 10.62
N VAL A 339 -2.66 -14.74 11.55
CA VAL A 339 -1.24 -14.52 11.28
C VAL A 339 -0.36 -15.33 12.21
N CYS A 340 0.89 -15.52 11.81
CA CYS A 340 1.96 -16.05 12.66
C CYS A 340 3.18 -15.11 12.64
N LEU A 341 4.01 -15.23 13.67
CA LEU A 341 5.34 -14.63 13.72
C LEU A 341 6.35 -15.65 13.19
N LEU A 342 7.16 -15.24 12.20
CA LEU A 342 8.17 -16.09 11.59
C LEU A 342 9.55 -15.45 11.77
N TRP A 343 10.50 -16.21 12.30
CA TRP A 343 11.90 -15.82 12.37
C TRP A 343 12.57 -16.05 11.03
N GLU A 344 13.19 -15.00 10.51
CA GLU A 344 13.87 -15.03 9.22
C GLU A 344 15.30 -14.49 9.37
N ALA A 345 16.26 -15.19 8.77
CA ALA A 345 17.67 -14.84 8.72
C ALA A 345 18.04 -14.24 7.36
N PHE A 346 18.92 -13.25 7.38
CA PHE A 346 19.46 -12.56 6.20
C PHE A 346 20.97 -12.47 6.30
N CYS A 347 21.66 -12.73 5.19
CA CYS A 347 23.08 -12.43 5.08
C CYS A 347 23.26 -10.98 4.60
N GLY A 348 24.07 -10.19 5.31
CA GLY A 348 24.52 -8.88 4.85
C GLY A 348 25.32 -8.96 3.53
N ASN A 349 25.39 -7.84 2.80
CA ASN A 349 26.08 -7.73 1.50
C ASN A 349 27.55 -8.20 1.55
N VAL A 350 28.00 -8.73 0.42
CA VAL A 350 29.26 -9.48 0.18
C VAL A 350 30.55 -8.68 0.43
N GLU A 351 30.50 -7.36 0.63
CA GLU A 351 31.70 -6.49 0.71
C GLU A 351 32.34 -6.39 2.10
N THR A 352 31.61 -6.72 3.16
CA THR A 352 32.14 -6.80 4.53
C THR A 352 31.57 -8.04 5.17
N GLN A 353 32.43 -8.93 5.67
CA GLN A 353 32.13 -10.23 6.33
C GLN A 353 30.64 -10.47 6.56
N SER A 354 30.08 -11.43 5.82
CA SER A 354 28.69 -11.87 5.85
C SER A 354 28.18 -12.05 7.28
N CYS A 355 27.52 -11.01 7.82
CA CYS A 355 26.85 -11.06 9.10
C CYS A 355 25.42 -11.58 8.90
N ILE A 356 25.06 -12.64 9.63
CA ILE A 356 23.68 -13.11 9.70
C ILE A 356 22.93 -12.14 10.61
N SER A 357 21.93 -11.46 10.06
CA SER A 357 20.95 -10.66 10.81
C SER A 357 19.63 -11.41 10.89
N TRP A 358 18.89 -11.22 11.98
CA TRP A 358 17.55 -11.81 12.16
C TRP A 358 16.46 -10.76 12.06
N GLN A 359 15.27 -11.16 11.65
CA GLN A 359 14.06 -10.37 11.80
C GLN A 359 12.88 -11.28 12.15
N VAL A 360 11.84 -10.70 12.75
CA VAL A 360 10.58 -11.38 13.02
C VAL A 360 9.50 -10.79 12.12
N SER A 361 9.11 -11.55 11.11
CA SER A 361 8.10 -11.18 10.12
C SER A 361 6.72 -11.62 10.57
N VAL A 362 5.71 -10.82 10.25
CA VAL A 362 4.29 -11.21 10.39
C VAL A 362 3.79 -11.73 9.06
N LYS A 363 3.36 -12.99 9.01
CA LYS A 363 2.80 -13.62 7.81
C LYS A 363 1.37 -14.07 8.03
N ALA A 364 0.55 -13.93 7.01
CA ALA A 364 -0.83 -14.39 7.01
C ALA A 364 -0.89 -15.92 6.91
N THR A 365 -1.75 -16.53 7.72
CA THR A 365 -1.99 -17.98 7.72
C THR A 365 -3.30 -18.36 7.04
N LYS A 366 -4.14 -17.38 6.71
CA LYS A 366 -5.40 -17.56 5.99
C LYS A 366 -5.87 -16.23 5.39
N GLN A 367 -6.87 -16.33 4.52
CA GLN A 367 -7.50 -15.15 3.95
C GLN A 367 -8.14 -14.26 5.03
N THR A 368 -7.91 -12.95 4.94
CA THR A 368 -8.50 -11.94 5.81
C THR A 368 -9.07 -10.81 4.96
N MET A 369 -10.31 -10.40 5.21
CA MET A 369 -10.96 -9.36 4.41
C MET A 369 -10.47 -7.96 4.81
N PRO A 370 -10.61 -6.95 3.93
CA PRO A 370 -10.30 -5.58 4.29
C PRO A 370 -11.02 -5.16 5.58
N PHE A 371 -10.30 -4.45 6.45
CA PHE A 371 -10.76 -3.94 7.74
C PHE A 371 -11.04 -4.98 8.83
N ASP A 372 -10.94 -6.28 8.52
CA ASP A 372 -10.95 -7.30 9.56
C ASP A 372 -9.68 -7.19 10.43
N PRO A 373 -9.78 -7.50 11.73
CA PRO A 373 -8.64 -7.42 12.63
C PRO A 373 -7.58 -8.46 12.28
N ILE A 374 -6.33 -8.06 12.40
CA ILE A 374 -5.19 -8.96 12.38
C ILE A 374 -4.97 -9.49 13.80
N ILE A 375 -4.96 -10.82 13.92
CA ILE A 375 -4.97 -11.58 15.17
C ILE A 375 -3.83 -12.59 15.16
N ARG A 376 -2.89 -12.45 16.09
CA ARG A 376 -1.86 -13.45 16.38
C ARG A 376 -2.23 -14.28 17.60
N ALA A 377 -1.71 -15.49 17.72
CA ALA A 377 -1.76 -16.23 18.98
C ALA A 377 -0.69 -15.70 19.95
N ALA A 378 -0.99 -15.68 21.25
CA ALA A 378 0.02 -15.53 22.28
C ALA A 378 0.92 -16.78 22.33
N ALA A 379 2.20 -16.59 22.61
CA ALA A 379 3.10 -17.71 22.90
C ALA A 379 2.81 -18.32 24.27
N GLN A 380 2.43 -17.48 25.24
CA GLN A 380 2.24 -17.82 26.64
C GLN A 380 1.06 -17.03 27.23
N GLN A 381 0.54 -17.48 28.38
CA GLN A 381 -0.65 -16.88 28.99
C GLN A 381 -0.37 -15.45 29.49
N GLU A 382 0.82 -15.25 30.05
CA GLU A 382 1.30 -13.97 30.58
C GLU A 382 1.33 -12.89 29.49
N GLN A 383 1.70 -13.28 28.27
CA GLN A 383 1.65 -12.42 27.11
C GLN A 383 0.21 -12.10 26.69
N PHE A 384 -0.71 -13.06 26.73
CA PHE A 384 -2.12 -12.79 26.45
C PHE A 384 -2.69 -11.79 27.46
N ASP A 385 -2.44 -11.99 28.75
CA ASP A 385 -2.93 -11.12 29.82
C ASP A 385 -2.39 -9.68 29.68
N LEU A 386 -1.11 -9.53 29.29
CA LEU A 386 -0.52 -8.22 28.98
C LEU A 386 -1.30 -7.49 27.87
N HIS A 387 -1.64 -8.22 26.80
CA HIS A 387 -2.31 -7.68 25.61
C HIS A 387 -3.81 -7.42 25.79
N MET A 388 -4.43 -7.98 26.83
CA MET A 388 -5.81 -7.70 27.21
C MET A 388 -5.97 -6.38 27.98
N SER A 389 -4.88 -5.79 28.49
CA SER A 389 -4.90 -4.54 29.25
C SER A 389 -4.98 -3.29 28.33
N PRO A 390 -6.04 -2.47 28.44
CA PRO A 390 -6.15 -1.21 27.69
C PRO A 390 -5.04 -0.21 28.02
N ASP A 391 -4.58 -0.19 29.28
CA ASP A 391 -3.50 0.71 29.72
C ASP A 391 -2.16 0.35 29.06
N ASN A 392 -1.90 -0.96 28.93
CA ASN A 392 -0.71 -1.43 28.22
C ASN A 392 -0.82 -1.15 26.72
N ALA A 393 -2.00 -1.33 26.12
CA ALA A 393 -2.23 -0.99 24.72
C ALA A 393 -1.94 0.50 24.44
N GLN A 394 -2.41 1.39 25.31
CA GLN A 394 -2.10 2.82 25.21
C GLN A 394 -0.60 3.12 25.30
N LYS A 395 0.17 2.35 26.08
CA LYS A 395 1.63 2.48 26.18
C LYS A 395 2.39 1.71 25.10
N GLY A 396 1.70 1.12 24.13
CA GLY A 396 2.31 0.32 23.08
C GLY A 396 2.86 -1.04 23.54
N PHE A 397 2.37 -1.56 24.67
CA PHE A 397 2.86 -2.78 25.33
C PHE A 397 4.36 -2.74 25.69
N LEU A 398 4.86 -1.53 25.96
CA LEU A 398 6.20 -1.35 26.50
C LEU A 398 6.23 -1.73 27.99
N GLY A 399 7.35 -2.30 28.42
CA GLY A 399 7.64 -2.56 29.82
C GLY A 399 7.71 -1.24 30.60
N ASN A 400 7.39 -1.30 31.90
CA ASN A 400 7.60 -0.14 32.76
C ASN A 400 9.10 0.12 32.85
N CYS A 401 9.56 1.30 32.43
CA CYS A 401 10.92 1.74 32.71
C CYS A 401 11.11 1.72 34.24
N ILE A 402 11.88 0.77 34.74
CA ILE A 402 12.49 0.92 36.05
C ILE A 402 13.49 2.05 35.85
N ASN A 403 13.18 3.24 36.36
CA ASN A 403 14.17 4.30 36.50
C ASN A 403 15.30 3.69 37.35
N SER A 404 16.39 3.33 36.68
CA SER A 404 17.62 2.81 37.27
C SER A 404 18.23 3.83 38.21
#